data_AF-A0A4U0YTJ2-F1
#
_entry.id   AF-A0A4U0YTJ2-F1
#
_cell.length_a   1.000
_cell.length_b   1.000
_cell.length_c   1.000
_cell.angle_alpha   90.00
_cell.angle_beta   90.00
_cell.angle_gamma   90.00
#
_symmetry.space_group_name_H-M   'P 1'
#
loop_
_entity.id
_entity.type
_entity.pdbx_description
1 polymer ?
#
loop_
_entity_poly.entity_id
_entity_poly.type
_entity_poly.pdbx_seq_one_letter_code
_entity_poly.pdbx_strand_id
1 'polypeptide(L)'
;LAGWIYVSPNTLSEILPFNVIRMIHTNALIVWLLLGFFGGAYFLVPEEAEREIWSVKLAWLQLGILIVGTLGAVASYLVGIHGGREFLEQPLWVKAGILVAALIFLFNITMTA
;
A
#
# COMPACT_ATOMS: atom_id res chain seq x y z
N LEU A 1 6.83 -18.18 4.29
CA LEU A 1 7.89 -17.87 5.28
C LEU A 1 7.34 -17.73 6.69
N ALA A 2 6.42 -16.79 6.98
CA ALA A 2 5.86 -16.60 8.33
C ALA A 2 5.34 -17.90 8.97
N GLY A 3 4.55 -18.70 8.23
CA GLY A 3 4.06 -20.00 8.69
C GLY A 3 5.14 -21.04 9.00
N TRP A 4 6.31 -20.96 8.36
CA TRP A 4 7.44 -21.87 8.63
C TRP A 4 8.10 -21.56 9.97
N ILE A 5 8.20 -20.29 10.34
CA ILE A 5 8.82 -19.87 11.62
C ILE A 5 8.03 -20.42 12.82
N TYR A 6 6.72 -20.66 12.68
CA TYR A 6 5.93 -21.30 13.73
C TYR A 6 6.40 -22.73 14.06
N VAL A 7 6.92 -23.47 13.09
CA VAL A 7 7.42 -24.86 13.28
C VAL A 7 8.95 -24.91 13.41
N SER A 8 9.65 -23.86 13.02
CA SER A 8 11.11 -23.72 13.15
C SER A 8 11.49 -22.30 13.60
N PRO A 9 11.40 -22.00 14.92
CA PRO A 9 11.46 -20.63 15.45
C PRO A 9 12.77 -19.88 15.22
N ASN A 10 13.90 -20.59 15.10
CA ASN A 10 15.21 -19.98 14.91
C ASN A 10 15.51 -19.62 13.44
N THR A 11 14.60 -19.89 12.51
CA THR A 11 14.78 -19.53 11.10
C THR A 11 14.81 -18.00 10.96
N LEU A 12 15.96 -17.43 10.53
CA LEU A 12 16.16 -15.99 10.29
C LEU A 12 15.94 -15.09 11.51
N SER A 13 15.96 -15.63 12.74
CA SER A 13 15.60 -14.88 13.96
C SER A 13 16.46 -13.65 14.21
N GLU A 14 17.72 -13.63 13.76
CA GLU A 14 18.65 -12.51 13.94
C GLU A 14 18.59 -11.46 12.83
N ILE A 15 18.26 -11.88 11.60
CA ILE A 15 18.32 -11.01 10.41
C ILE A 15 16.94 -10.46 10.06
N LEU A 16 15.90 -11.31 10.16
CA LEU A 16 14.54 -10.96 9.81
C LEU A 16 13.56 -11.53 10.84
N PRO A 17 13.43 -10.86 12.00
CA PRO A 17 12.58 -11.32 13.10
C PRO A 17 11.11 -11.47 12.71
N PHE A 18 10.39 -12.37 13.39
CA PHE A 18 9.00 -12.71 13.05
C PHE A 18 8.05 -11.51 13.03
N ASN A 19 8.21 -10.56 13.94
CA ASN A 19 7.40 -9.33 13.98
C ASN A 19 7.58 -8.46 12.72
N VAL A 20 8.81 -8.36 12.18
CA VAL A 20 9.10 -7.64 10.93
C VAL A 20 8.42 -8.35 9.76
N ILE A 21 8.51 -9.68 9.69
CA ILE A 21 7.84 -10.47 8.66
C ILE A 21 6.32 -10.29 8.72
N ARG A 22 5.74 -10.34 9.92
CA ARG A 22 4.30 -10.14 10.14
C ARG A 22 3.85 -8.76 9.68
N MET A 23 4.63 -7.74 9.99
CA MET A 23 4.37 -6.35 9.59
C MET A 23 4.41 -6.18 8.06
N ILE A 24 5.41 -6.76 7.38
CA ILE A 24 5.48 -6.77 5.92
C ILE A 24 4.25 -7.48 5.34
N HIS A 25 3.89 -8.66 5.87
CA HIS A 25 2.78 -9.46 5.36
C HIS A 25 1.42 -8.74 5.48
N THR A 26 1.11 -8.21 6.67
CA THR A 26 -0.17 -7.56 6.95
C THR A 26 -0.30 -6.21 6.22
N ASN A 27 0.75 -5.40 6.18
CA ASN A 27 0.71 -4.13 5.44
C ASN A 27 0.69 -4.32 3.92
N ALA A 28 1.43 -5.31 3.39
CA ALA A 28 1.37 -5.64 1.97
C ALA A 28 -0.03 -6.08 1.55
N LEU A 29 -0.74 -6.84 2.40
CA LEU A 29 -2.14 -7.21 2.16
C LEU A 29 -3.03 -5.97 2.05
N ILE A 30 -2.91 -5.01 2.97
CA ILE A 30 -3.72 -3.78 2.94
C ILE A 30 -3.46 -2.99 1.65
N VAL A 31 -2.20 -2.74 1.32
CA VAL A 31 -1.87 -1.95 0.12
C VAL A 31 -2.28 -2.68 -1.17
N TRP A 32 -2.12 -4.00 -1.21
CA TRP A 32 -2.58 -4.83 -2.33
C TRP A 32 -4.10 -4.70 -2.55
N LEU A 33 -4.88 -4.81 -1.47
CA LEU A 33 -6.34 -4.64 -1.54
C LEU A 33 -6.74 -3.23 -1.99
N LEU A 34 -6.07 -2.19 -1.47
CA LEU A 34 -6.30 -0.81 -1.91
C LEU A 34 -6.02 -0.62 -3.39
N LEU A 35 -4.91 -1.16 -3.92
CA LEU A 35 -4.62 -1.15 -5.35
C LEU A 35 -5.68 -1.88 -6.16
N GLY A 36 -6.19 -3.01 -5.65
CA GLY A 36 -7.32 -3.72 -6.25
C GLY A 36 -8.59 -2.86 -6.32
N PHE A 37 -8.94 -2.16 -5.23
CA PHE A 37 -10.10 -1.26 -5.21
C PHE A 37 -9.93 -0.08 -6.15
N PHE A 38 -8.76 0.56 -6.17
CA PHE A 38 -8.48 1.67 -7.08
C PHE A 38 -8.50 1.22 -8.53
N GLY A 39 -7.86 0.09 -8.86
CA GLY A 39 -7.86 -0.48 -10.21
C GLY A 39 -9.27 -0.85 -10.67
N GLY A 40 -10.07 -1.46 -9.80
CA GLY A 40 -11.48 -1.77 -10.08
C GLY A 40 -12.31 -0.52 -10.35
N ALA A 41 -12.13 0.54 -9.55
CA ALA A 41 -12.81 1.81 -9.79
C ALA A 41 -12.37 2.48 -11.10
N TYR A 42 -11.07 2.48 -11.41
CA TYR A 42 -10.57 3.01 -12.68
C TYR A 42 -11.04 2.23 -13.91
N PHE A 43 -11.46 0.97 -13.74
CA PHE A 43 -12.07 0.17 -14.79
C PHE A 43 -13.57 0.45 -14.91
N LEU A 44 -14.31 0.37 -13.81
CA LEU A 44 -15.78 0.44 -13.81
C LEU A 44 -16.33 1.86 -13.98
N VAL A 45 -15.73 2.87 -13.34
CA VAL A 45 -16.31 4.22 -13.31
C VAL A 45 -16.39 4.86 -14.71
N PRO A 46 -15.37 4.79 -15.58
CA PRO A 46 -15.49 5.30 -16.94
C PRO A 46 -16.58 4.61 -17.77
N GLU A 47 -16.79 3.31 -17.56
CA GLU A 47 -17.82 2.53 -18.24
C GLU A 47 -19.23 2.97 -17.79
N GLU A 48 -19.45 3.09 -16.48
CA GLU A 48 -20.75 3.52 -15.91
C GLU A 48 -21.07 5.00 -16.17
N ALA A 49 -20.05 5.86 -16.25
CA ALA A 49 -20.22 7.29 -16.54
C ALA A 49 -20.32 7.58 -18.05
N GLU A 50 -20.18 6.55 -18.91
CA GLU A 50 -20.15 6.65 -20.37
C GLU A 50 -19.16 7.70 -20.89
N ARG A 51 -18.03 7.88 -20.19
CA ARG A 51 -17.01 8.87 -20.54
C ARG A 51 -15.62 8.50 -20.07
N GLU A 52 -14.63 9.13 -20.69
CA GLU A 52 -13.23 9.00 -20.31
C GLU A 52 -12.97 9.54 -18.89
N ILE A 53 -12.00 8.92 -18.22
CA ILE A 53 -11.51 9.33 -16.90
C ILE A 53 -10.99 10.78 -16.94
N TRP A 54 -11.27 11.55 -15.89
CA TRP A 54 -10.91 12.98 -15.82
C TRP A 54 -9.42 13.23 -16.08
N SER A 55 -8.52 12.43 -15.51
CA SER A 55 -7.09 12.50 -15.83
C SER A 55 -6.38 11.17 -15.67
N VAL A 56 -5.93 10.62 -16.80
CA VAL A 56 -5.04 9.45 -16.86
C VAL A 56 -3.70 9.74 -16.17
N LYS A 57 -3.19 10.97 -16.29
CA LYS A 57 -1.91 11.37 -15.66
C LYS A 57 -2.00 11.34 -14.13
N LEU A 58 -3.14 11.73 -13.55
CA LEU A 58 -3.35 11.63 -12.10
C LEU A 58 -3.41 10.18 -11.62
N ALA A 59 -4.03 9.27 -12.39
CA ALA A 59 -4.05 7.85 -12.05
C ALA A 59 -2.63 7.26 -12.00
N TRP A 60 -1.78 7.58 -12.98
CA TRP A 60 -0.37 7.16 -12.97
C TRP A 60 0.43 7.80 -11.83
N LEU A 61 0.19 9.08 -11.52
CA LEU A 61 0.83 9.74 -10.38
C LEU A 61 0.44 9.07 -9.05
N GLN A 62 -0.84 8.77 -8.84
CA GLN A 62 -1.34 8.04 -7.68
C GLN A 62 -0.63 6.69 -7.55
N LEU A 63 -0.55 5.90 -8.64
CA LEU A 63 0.14 4.61 -8.63
C LEU A 63 1.62 4.78 -8.29
N GLY A 64 2.30 5.78 -8.86
CA GLY A 64 3.69 6.09 -8.55
C GLY A 64 3.91 6.39 -7.06
N ILE A 65 3.06 7.21 -6.46
CA ILE A 65 3.11 7.52 -5.02
C ILE A 65 2.93 6.25 -4.17
N LEU A 66 1.97 5.39 -4.52
CA LEU A 66 1.72 4.14 -3.79
C LEU A 66 2.88 3.14 -3.93
N ILE A 67 3.50 3.03 -5.10
CA ILE A 67 4.68 2.18 -5.31
C ILE A 67 5.85 2.68 -4.46
N VAL A 68 6.17 3.98 -4.53
CA VAL A 68 7.26 4.57 -3.74
C VAL A 68 6.99 4.43 -2.24
N GLY A 69 5.76 4.68 -1.80
CA GLY A 69 5.35 4.50 -0.40
C GLY A 69 5.47 3.06 0.06
N THR A 70 5.07 2.09 -0.76
CA THR A 70 5.15 0.65 -0.43
C THR A 70 6.59 0.18 -0.33
N LEU A 71 7.42 0.48 -1.34
CA LEU A 71 8.83 0.12 -1.34
C LEU A 71 9.56 0.78 -0.17
N GLY A 72 9.27 2.05 0.10
CA GLY A 72 9.85 2.75 1.22
C GLY A 72 9.40 2.22 2.58
N ALA A 73 8.14 1.79 2.72
CA ALA A 73 7.68 1.12 3.95
C ALA A 73 8.45 -0.18 4.19
N VAL A 74 8.53 -1.06 3.17
CA VAL A 74 9.29 -2.32 3.26
C VAL A 74 10.75 -2.06 3.59
N ALA A 75 11.41 -1.13 2.90
CA ALA A 75 12.80 -0.77 3.20
C ALA A 75 12.96 -0.25 4.63
N SER A 76 12.04 0.59 5.10
CA SER A 76 12.06 1.14 6.46
C SER A 76 11.90 0.03 7.51
N TYR A 77 11.01 -0.95 7.26
CA TYR A 77 10.81 -2.08 8.16
C TYR A 77 12.06 -2.95 8.31
N LEU A 78 12.79 -3.18 7.20
CA LEU A 78 14.01 -3.98 7.19
C LEU A 78 15.16 -3.33 7.97
N VAL A 79 15.15 -2.01 8.12
CA VAL A 79 16.17 -1.25 8.88
C VAL A 79 15.68 -0.78 10.25
N GLY A 80 14.52 -1.27 10.72
CA GLY A 80 13.98 -0.96 12.05
C GLY A 80 13.32 0.42 12.19
N ILE A 81 12.99 1.09 11.07
CA ILE A 81 12.28 2.36 11.06
C ILE A 81 10.78 2.09 10.87
N HIS A 82 10.05 1.95 11.96
CA HIS A 82 8.60 1.71 11.93
C HIS A 82 7.89 2.22 13.19
N GLY A 83 6.57 2.36 13.11
CA GLY A 83 5.68 2.60 14.25
C GLY A 83 5.37 1.31 15.02
N GLY A 84 4.64 1.43 16.13
CA GLY A 84 4.35 0.30 17.02
C GLY A 84 2.89 -0.15 17.07
N ARG A 85 2.00 0.47 16.28
CA ARG A 85 0.56 0.14 16.27
C ARG A 85 0.26 -0.81 15.12
N GLU A 86 -0.45 -1.88 15.43
CA GLU A 86 -0.83 -2.91 14.45
C GLU A 86 -1.54 -2.31 13.23
N PHE A 87 -1.13 -2.71 12.02
CA PHE A 87 -1.60 -2.21 10.71
C PHE A 87 -1.28 -0.73 10.42
N LEU A 88 -0.56 -0.07 11.32
CA LEU A 88 -0.19 1.34 11.27
C LEU A 88 1.32 1.52 11.52
N GLU A 89 2.12 0.51 11.20
CA GLU A 89 3.57 0.48 11.43
C GLU A 89 4.35 1.31 10.42
N GLN A 90 3.76 1.68 9.28
CA GLN A 90 4.42 2.48 8.25
C GLN A 90 4.85 3.85 8.81
N PRO A 91 6.04 4.35 8.40
CA PRO A 91 6.49 5.69 8.78
C PRO A 91 5.48 6.78 8.41
N LEU A 92 5.51 7.90 9.14
CA LEU A 92 4.57 9.01 8.91
C LEU A 92 4.60 9.54 7.47
N TRP A 93 5.77 9.57 6.84
CA TRP A 93 5.91 10.01 5.46
C TRP A 93 5.16 9.09 4.48
N VAL A 94 5.13 7.77 4.74
CA VAL A 94 4.35 6.81 3.94
C VAL A 94 2.86 7.06 4.14
N LYS A 95 2.42 7.30 5.38
CA LYS A 95 1.01 7.63 5.67
C LYS A 95 0.56 8.90 4.94
N ALA A 96 1.41 9.93 4.93
CA ALA A 96 1.15 11.15 4.18
C ALA A 96 1.07 10.87 2.67
N GLY A 97 1.95 10.02 2.13
CA GLY A 97 1.87 9.57 0.73
C GLY A 97 0.56 8.86 0.40
N ILE A 98 0.11 7.94 1.27
CA ILE A 98 -1.19 7.25 1.11
C ILE A 98 -2.35 8.25 1.15
N LEU A 99 -2.32 9.22 2.07
CA LEU A 99 -3.34 10.27 2.15
C LEU A 99 -3.40 11.08 0.83
N VAL A 100 -2.26 11.52 0.31
CA VAL A 100 -2.21 12.27 -0.96
C VAL A 100 -2.72 11.40 -2.12
N ALA A 101 -2.31 10.14 -2.20
CA ALA A 101 -2.80 9.21 -3.21
C ALA A 101 -4.33 9.01 -3.12
N ALA A 102 -4.89 8.91 -1.91
CA ALA A 102 -6.32 8.79 -1.70
C ALA A 102 -7.09 10.06 -2.12
N LEU A 103 -6.55 11.25 -1.85
CA LEU A 103 -7.15 12.51 -2.31
C LEU A 103 -7.13 12.64 -3.83
N ILE A 104 -6.01 12.27 -4.48
CA ILE A 104 -5.91 12.22 -5.95
C ILE A 104 -6.97 11.28 -6.52
N PHE A 105 -7.08 10.07 -5.96
CA PHE A 105 -8.07 9.08 -6.38
C PHE A 105 -9.50 9.62 -6.26
N LEU A 106 -9.89 10.10 -5.08
CA LEU A 106 -11.24 10.62 -4.84
C LEU A 106 -11.57 11.75 -5.80
N PHE A 107 -10.67 12.71 -5.98
CA PHE A 107 -10.86 13.80 -6.93
C PHE A 107 -11.04 13.30 -8.36
N ASN A 108 -10.16 12.41 -8.83
CA ASN A 108 -10.19 11.90 -10.21
C ASN A 108 -11.48 11.14 -10.51
N ILE A 109 -11.94 10.31 -9.56
CA ILE A 109 -13.19 9.56 -9.68
C ILE A 109 -14.41 10.49 -9.58
N THR A 110 -14.45 11.41 -8.62
CA THR A 110 -15.57 12.36 -8.45
C THR A 110 -15.75 13.30 -9.65
N MET A 111 -14.67 13.66 -10.34
CA MET A 111 -14.79 14.48 -11.55
C MET A 111 -15.13 13.67 -12.82
N THR A 112 -15.08 12.35 -12.73
CA THR A 112 -15.46 11.43 -13.82
C THR A 112 -16.92 11.00 -13.72
N ALA A 113 -17.36 10.63 -12.51
CA ALA A 113 -18.75 10.29 -12.22
C ALA A 113 -19.66 11.53 -12.33
#